data_AF-A0A1G3FXK2-F1
#
_entry.id   AF-A0A1G3FXK2-F1
#
_cell.length_a   1.000
_cell.length_b   1.000
_cell.length_c   1.000
_cell.angle_alpha   90.00
_cell.angle_beta   90.00
_cell.angle_gamma   90.00
#
_symmetry.space_group_name_H-M   'P 1'
#
loop_
_entity.id
_entity.type
_entity.pdbx_description
1 polymer ?
#
loop_
_entity_poly.entity_id
_entity_poly.type
_entity_poly.pdbx_seq_one_letter_code
_entity_poly.pdbx_strand_id
1 'polypeptide(L)'
;MTANHYYYPASATANADGLYGYNGIDASIRVTHEPGNNGNTYYASQFFWTVNVNQGGYTGIQQNSKKTKTVLFSIFGQTYAPGVDKPGSAPGAVCQGFGGEGTGTQCLFSTQGTKAAAWKEGVMYTFHLNYAGKTTIPAGEADAGENYLWQASITDTSTGTTTVIGTIHSPAANGILQAVVPQFVENFTQGSQQYSSCAQVPATTAVFYAPVMYDPANNAVRTNNTSTQIYGDCASIASSMMNPDNTAIATINQSFGASFMAENLVQHYCADTLGGNHMGLNTCVRSGSSSWAVANQLLANDANNRLNLVDRSVCLQANGSSAVLTANCAADSSQEWLYMPGSKAWFNVGSGQCLNAAGDAGQNSTVNLADCHSSSYQQWLPRQP
;
A
#
# COMPACT_ATOMS: atom_id res chain seq x y z
N MET A 1 9.46 -11.58 3.42
CA MET A 1 8.58 -10.79 2.54
C MET A 1 7.15 -11.26 2.74
N THR A 2 6.17 -10.39 2.46
CA THR A 2 4.79 -10.57 2.93
C THR A 2 3.85 -10.69 1.75
N ALA A 3 2.87 -11.59 1.81
CA ALA A 3 1.76 -11.68 0.87
C ALA A 3 0.43 -11.71 1.63
N ASN A 4 -0.58 -11.05 1.06
CA ASN A 4 -1.95 -10.98 1.53
C ASN A 4 -2.82 -11.54 0.43
N HIS A 5 -3.49 -12.66 0.69
CA HIS A 5 -4.32 -13.33 -0.32
C HIS A 5 -5.77 -12.94 -0.11
N TYR A 6 -6.40 -12.46 -1.19
CA TYR A 6 -7.83 -12.17 -1.25
C TYR A 6 -8.49 -13.18 -2.18
N TYR A 7 -9.43 -13.96 -1.65
CA TYR A 7 -10.18 -14.95 -2.40
C TYR A 7 -11.59 -14.44 -2.68
N TYR A 8 -12.13 -14.83 -3.81
CA TYR A 8 -13.45 -14.41 -4.27
C TYR A 8 -14.32 -15.64 -4.55
N PRO A 9 -15.66 -15.50 -4.50
CA PRO A 9 -16.56 -16.53 -4.97
C PRO A 9 -16.24 -16.95 -6.41
N ALA A 10 -16.62 -18.17 -6.81
CA ALA A 10 -16.58 -18.49 -8.23
C ALA A 10 -17.54 -17.56 -8.98
N SER A 11 -17.08 -16.98 -10.09
CA SER A 11 -17.94 -16.14 -10.93
C SER A 11 -19.07 -17.00 -11.52
N ALA A 12 -20.31 -16.53 -11.37
CA ALA A 12 -21.49 -17.16 -11.96
C ALA A 12 -21.76 -16.68 -13.40
N THR A 13 -21.02 -15.66 -13.85
CA THR A 13 -21.20 -15.01 -15.14
C THR A 13 -20.05 -15.41 -16.06
N ALA A 14 -20.37 -16.01 -17.21
CA ALA A 14 -19.37 -16.30 -18.23
C ALA A 14 -19.12 -15.06 -19.12
N ASN A 15 -17.91 -14.92 -19.64
CA ASN A 15 -17.61 -13.92 -20.67
C ASN A 15 -18.16 -14.37 -22.05
N ALA A 16 -17.92 -13.57 -23.10
CA ALA A 16 -18.36 -13.87 -24.46
C ALA A 16 -17.82 -15.20 -25.03
N ASP A 17 -16.75 -15.75 -24.44
CA ASP A 17 -16.11 -17.01 -24.84
C ASP A 17 -16.54 -18.20 -23.98
N GLY A 18 -17.52 -18.00 -23.08
CA GLY A 18 -17.98 -19.04 -22.16
C GLY A 18 -17.04 -19.30 -20.98
N LEU A 19 -16.06 -18.43 -20.72
CA LEU A 19 -15.14 -18.57 -19.60
C LEU A 19 -15.71 -17.95 -18.32
N TYR A 20 -15.66 -18.70 -17.23
CA TYR A 20 -16.02 -18.23 -15.89
C TYR A 20 -14.79 -17.70 -15.16
N GLY A 21 -14.89 -16.49 -14.64
CA GLY A 21 -13.79 -15.76 -13.99
C GLY A 21 -14.11 -14.27 -13.92
N TYR A 22 -13.07 -13.43 -13.91
CA TYR A 22 -13.21 -11.98 -13.76
C TYR A 22 -12.54 -11.22 -14.91
N ASN A 23 -13.12 -10.07 -15.25
CA ASN A 23 -12.67 -9.17 -16.30
C ASN A 23 -12.00 -7.91 -15.77
N GLY A 24 -11.95 -7.71 -14.46
CA GLY A 24 -11.16 -6.62 -13.89
C GLY A 24 -10.87 -6.72 -12.40
N ILE A 25 -9.93 -5.89 -11.96
CA ILE A 25 -9.49 -5.74 -10.58
C ILE A 25 -9.25 -4.25 -10.30
N ASP A 26 -9.81 -3.75 -9.20
CA ASP A 26 -9.39 -2.51 -8.56
C ASP A 26 -8.68 -2.85 -7.25
N ALA A 27 -7.39 -2.56 -7.19
CA ALA A 27 -6.55 -2.85 -6.03
C ALA A 27 -5.92 -1.58 -5.48
N SER A 28 -6.21 -1.22 -4.22
CA SER A 28 -5.72 0.02 -3.61
C SER A 28 -4.58 -0.22 -2.64
N ILE A 29 -3.55 0.62 -2.71
CA ILE A 29 -2.33 0.55 -1.89
C ILE A 29 -1.98 1.95 -1.38
N ARG A 30 -1.49 2.03 -0.14
CA ARG A 30 -0.84 3.22 0.43
C ARG A 30 0.49 2.82 1.08
N VAL A 31 1.59 3.38 0.60
CA VAL A 31 2.91 3.21 1.24
C VAL A 31 3.07 4.32 2.27
N THR A 32 3.16 3.98 3.55
CA THR A 32 3.29 4.96 4.65
C THR A 32 4.72 5.16 5.10
N HIS A 33 5.59 4.18 4.88
CA HIS A 33 7.02 4.29 5.12
C HIS A 33 7.76 3.66 3.94
N GLU A 34 8.34 4.50 3.09
CA GLU A 34 9.16 4.06 1.99
C GLU A 34 10.59 3.71 2.44
N PRO A 35 11.27 2.72 1.82
CA PRO A 35 12.61 2.26 2.18
C PRO A 35 13.75 3.26 1.90
N GLY A 36 13.42 4.47 1.42
CA GLY A 36 14.38 5.53 1.12
C GLY A 36 15.30 5.22 -0.08
N ASN A 37 16.48 5.83 -0.09
CA ASN A 37 17.42 5.79 -1.23
C ASN A 37 18.06 4.42 -1.48
N ASN A 38 18.08 3.56 -0.47
CA ASN A 38 18.66 2.22 -0.52
C ASN A 38 17.60 1.14 -0.74
N GLY A 39 16.33 1.53 -0.98
CA GLY A 39 15.24 0.61 -1.20
C GLY A 39 15.19 0.05 -2.62
N ASN A 40 14.98 -1.26 -2.71
CA ASN A 40 14.62 -1.99 -3.92
C ASN A 40 13.38 -2.80 -3.58
N THR A 41 12.26 -2.11 -3.38
CA THR A 41 11.03 -2.68 -2.84
C THR A 41 9.89 -2.54 -3.83
N TYR A 42 9.15 -3.63 -4.03
CA TYR A 42 7.95 -3.71 -4.84
C TYR A 42 6.72 -3.90 -3.95
N TYR A 43 5.70 -3.08 -4.18
CA TYR A 43 4.36 -3.23 -3.62
C TYR A 43 3.41 -3.51 -4.77
N ALA A 44 2.82 -4.69 -4.80
CA ALA A 44 2.13 -5.18 -5.98
C ALA A 44 0.85 -5.91 -5.66
N SER A 45 -0.03 -5.95 -6.65
CA SER A 45 -1.16 -6.88 -6.74
C SER A 45 -0.90 -7.85 -7.88
N GLN A 46 -0.85 -9.13 -7.55
CA GLN A 46 -0.71 -10.24 -8.47
C GLN A 46 -2.09 -10.70 -8.96
N PHE A 47 -2.13 -11.22 -10.17
CA PHE A 47 -3.28 -11.91 -10.73
C PHE A 47 -2.83 -13.16 -11.47
N PHE A 48 -3.75 -14.11 -11.63
CA PHE A 48 -3.53 -15.38 -12.34
C PHE A 48 -4.66 -15.66 -13.32
N TRP A 49 -4.41 -16.56 -14.27
CA TRP A 49 -5.35 -16.87 -15.33
C TRP A 49 -6.18 -18.14 -15.09
N THR A 50 -7.43 -18.20 -15.55
CA THR A 50 -8.35 -19.30 -15.26
C THR A 50 -7.99 -20.62 -15.93
N VAL A 51 -7.27 -20.60 -17.05
CA VAL A 51 -6.86 -21.81 -17.78
C VAL A 51 -5.41 -22.14 -17.48
N ASN A 52 -4.50 -21.19 -17.65
CA ASN A 52 -3.09 -21.38 -17.31
C ASN A 52 -2.79 -20.91 -15.88
N VAL A 53 -3.20 -21.72 -14.91
CA VAL A 53 -3.36 -21.29 -13.52
C VAL A 53 -2.09 -20.90 -12.78
N ASN A 54 -0.92 -21.28 -13.32
CA ASN A 54 0.39 -20.93 -12.77
C ASN A 54 1.04 -19.74 -13.49
N GLN A 55 0.35 -19.17 -14.49
CA GLN A 55 0.75 -17.94 -15.16
C GLN A 55 -0.15 -16.79 -14.74
N GLY A 56 0.37 -15.59 -14.89
CA GLY A 56 -0.28 -14.40 -14.39
C GLY A 56 0.55 -13.15 -14.66
N GLY A 57 0.43 -12.20 -13.75
CA GLY A 57 1.14 -10.95 -13.85
C GLY A 57 0.98 -10.11 -12.59
N TYR A 58 1.51 -8.90 -12.64
CA TYR A 58 1.49 -7.96 -11.52
C TYR A 58 1.12 -6.56 -11.99
N THR A 59 0.49 -5.79 -11.12
CA THR A 59 0.41 -4.33 -11.22
C THR A 59 0.78 -3.71 -9.88
N GLY A 60 1.56 -2.63 -9.88
CA GLY A 60 2.01 -2.03 -8.63
C GLY A 60 2.99 -0.88 -8.77
N ILE A 61 3.65 -0.55 -7.66
CA ILE A 61 4.64 0.52 -7.56
C ILE A 61 5.94 0.01 -6.96
N GLN A 62 7.06 0.51 -7.49
CA GLN A 62 8.40 0.16 -7.04
C GLN A 62 9.15 1.40 -6.54
N GLN A 63 9.92 1.22 -5.47
CA GLN A 63 11.09 2.03 -5.19
C GLN A 63 12.31 1.28 -5.73
N ASN A 64 12.95 1.84 -6.76
CA ASN A 64 14.22 1.34 -7.30
C ASN A 64 15.39 2.14 -6.71
N SER A 65 16.57 1.51 -6.59
CA SER A 65 17.78 2.18 -6.10
C SER A 65 17.97 3.56 -6.75
N LYS A 66 18.40 4.57 -5.96
CA LYS A 66 18.66 5.96 -6.41
C LYS A 66 17.43 6.85 -6.69
N LYS A 67 16.37 6.73 -5.86
CA LYS A 67 15.16 7.59 -5.87
C LYS A 67 14.19 7.36 -7.03
N THR A 68 14.44 6.38 -7.89
CA THR A 68 13.54 6.13 -9.02
C THR A 68 12.29 5.43 -8.52
N LYS A 69 11.17 6.14 -8.62
CA LYS A 69 9.83 5.64 -8.36
C LYS A 69 9.20 5.23 -9.67
N THR A 70 8.75 3.99 -9.75
CA THR A 70 8.19 3.40 -10.96
C THR A 70 6.78 2.86 -10.69
N VAL A 71 5.88 3.05 -11.64
CA VAL A 71 4.59 2.35 -11.72
C VAL A 71 4.73 1.29 -12.81
N LEU A 72 4.28 0.08 -12.56
CA LEU A 72 4.52 -1.08 -13.44
C LEU A 72 3.32 -2.00 -13.53
N PHE A 73 3.10 -2.53 -14.73
CA PHE A 73 2.14 -3.57 -15.10
C PHE A 73 2.90 -4.63 -15.91
N SER A 74 2.76 -5.90 -15.57
CA SER A 74 3.48 -7.00 -16.25
C SER A 74 2.59 -8.21 -16.42
N ILE A 75 2.80 -8.94 -17.51
CA ILE A 75 2.21 -10.26 -17.77
C ILE A 75 3.37 -11.21 -18.12
N PHE A 76 3.44 -12.33 -17.41
CA PHE A 76 4.37 -13.41 -17.72
C PHE A 76 3.94 -14.18 -18.96
N GLY A 77 4.93 -14.72 -19.67
CA GLY A 77 4.75 -15.50 -20.88
C GLY A 77 5.65 -14.97 -21.98
N GLN A 78 5.04 -14.66 -23.12
CA GLN A 78 5.75 -14.19 -24.30
C GLN A 78 6.10 -12.71 -24.22
N THR A 79 7.18 -12.37 -24.91
CA THR A 79 7.55 -10.99 -25.24
C THR A 79 7.24 -10.78 -26.70
N TYR A 80 6.51 -9.73 -27.03
CA TYR A 80 6.16 -9.39 -28.41
C TYR A 80 7.10 -8.34 -29.00
N ALA A 81 7.15 -8.26 -30.34
CA ALA A 81 7.89 -7.20 -31.02
C ALA A 81 7.41 -5.80 -30.61
N PRO A 82 8.28 -4.77 -30.70
CA PRO A 82 7.91 -3.39 -30.40
C PRO A 82 6.66 -2.95 -31.18
N GLY A 83 5.68 -2.40 -30.47
CA GLY A 83 4.44 -1.86 -31.05
C GLY A 83 3.22 -2.79 -31.00
N VAL A 84 3.40 -4.08 -30.67
CA VAL A 84 2.29 -4.99 -30.36
C VAL A 84 1.63 -4.55 -29.05
N ASP A 85 2.40 -4.52 -27.97
CA ASP A 85 1.99 -3.95 -26.70
C ASP A 85 2.25 -2.44 -26.67
N LYS A 86 1.36 -1.69 -26.03
CA LYS A 86 1.35 -0.23 -26.13
C LYS A 86 1.53 0.42 -24.77
N PRO A 87 2.52 1.31 -24.60
CA PRO A 87 2.65 2.08 -23.36
C PRO A 87 1.48 3.04 -23.22
N GLY A 88 1.20 3.42 -21.98
CA GLY A 88 0.28 4.51 -21.70
C GLY A 88 0.81 5.87 -22.16
N SER A 89 0.02 6.92 -21.94
CA SER A 89 0.36 8.29 -22.35
C SER A 89 1.27 9.03 -21.36
N ALA A 90 1.61 8.42 -20.22
CA ALA A 90 2.46 9.05 -19.22
C ALA A 90 3.86 9.36 -19.82
N PRO A 91 4.46 10.52 -19.52
CA PRO A 91 5.84 10.80 -19.92
C PRO A 91 6.78 9.70 -19.41
N GLY A 92 7.62 9.16 -20.31
CA GLY A 92 8.55 8.08 -19.99
C GLY A 92 7.90 6.68 -19.90
N ALA A 93 6.64 6.54 -20.31
CA ALA A 93 6.00 5.23 -20.42
C ALA A 93 6.63 4.40 -21.55
N VAL A 94 6.96 3.14 -21.24
CA VAL A 94 7.53 2.16 -22.18
C VAL A 94 6.92 0.79 -21.92
N CYS A 95 6.76 0.00 -22.98
CA CYS A 95 6.52 -1.44 -22.86
C CYS A 95 7.70 -2.19 -23.46
N GLN A 96 8.17 -3.22 -22.76
CA GLN A 96 9.35 -3.98 -23.12
C GLN A 96 9.29 -5.38 -22.54
N GLY A 97 10.08 -6.31 -23.09
CA GLY A 97 10.29 -7.61 -22.49
C GLY A 97 11.04 -7.53 -21.16
N PHE A 98 10.74 -8.45 -20.24
CA PHE A 98 11.52 -8.70 -19.04
C PHE A 98 12.03 -10.15 -18.98
N GLY A 99 13.03 -10.39 -18.12
CA GLY A 99 13.74 -11.66 -17.97
C GLY A 99 14.22 -11.88 -16.52
N GLY A 100 14.84 -13.02 -16.24
CA GLY A 100 15.45 -13.35 -14.94
C GLY A 100 14.63 -14.35 -14.14
N GLU A 101 13.54 -13.91 -13.53
CA GLU A 101 12.60 -14.74 -12.73
C GLU A 101 11.51 -15.41 -13.57
N GLY A 102 11.66 -15.33 -14.89
CA GLY A 102 10.66 -15.66 -15.89
C GLY A 102 10.83 -14.75 -17.10
N THR A 103 9.95 -14.88 -18.08
CA THR A 103 9.89 -13.98 -19.24
C THR A 103 8.49 -13.42 -19.41
N GLY A 104 8.36 -12.28 -20.07
CA GLY A 104 7.08 -11.69 -20.42
C GLY A 104 7.20 -10.23 -20.85
N THR A 105 6.08 -9.55 -21.01
CA THR A 105 6.04 -8.10 -21.27
C THR A 105 5.72 -7.34 -19.98
N GLN A 106 6.41 -6.21 -19.80
CA GLN A 106 6.05 -5.20 -18.82
C GLN A 106 5.85 -3.84 -19.48
N CYS A 107 4.83 -3.12 -19.04
CA CYS A 107 4.64 -1.70 -19.29
C CYS A 107 4.91 -0.95 -17.99
N LEU A 108 5.69 0.11 -18.07
CA LEU A 108 6.04 0.92 -16.91
C LEU A 108 6.19 2.37 -17.30
N PHE A 109 6.02 3.25 -16.33
CA PHE A 109 6.56 4.59 -16.42
C PHE A 109 7.30 4.93 -15.15
N SER A 110 8.42 5.60 -15.33
CA SER A 110 9.11 6.29 -14.26
C SER A 110 9.24 7.75 -14.67
N THR A 111 9.20 8.64 -13.69
CA THR A 111 9.36 10.07 -13.94
C THR A 111 10.82 10.51 -13.79
N GLN A 112 11.75 9.60 -14.08
CA GLN A 112 13.19 9.81 -13.97
C GLN A 112 13.60 11.07 -14.75
N GLY A 113 14.28 12.00 -14.07
CA GLY A 113 14.69 13.28 -14.65
C GLY A 113 13.63 14.38 -14.65
N THR A 114 12.41 14.11 -14.17
CA THR A 114 11.40 15.16 -13.91
C THR A 114 11.42 15.56 -12.43
N LYS A 115 10.80 16.72 -12.11
CA LYS A 115 10.70 17.20 -10.72
C LYS A 115 9.72 16.37 -9.86
N ALA A 116 8.79 15.64 -10.45
CA ALA A 116 7.76 14.89 -9.73
C ALA A 116 8.05 13.39 -9.81
N ALA A 117 7.90 12.65 -8.71
CA ALA A 117 8.00 11.19 -8.71
C ALA A 117 6.72 10.53 -9.30
N ALA A 118 6.84 9.31 -9.84
CA ALA A 118 5.72 8.56 -10.41
C ALA A 118 4.64 8.20 -9.36
N TRP A 119 5.06 8.09 -8.10
CA TRP A 119 4.19 7.93 -6.95
C TRP A 119 4.81 8.62 -5.72
N LYS A 120 4.03 8.85 -4.66
CA LYS A 120 4.48 9.52 -3.43
C LYS A 120 4.11 8.70 -2.19
N GLU A 121 4.96 8.75 -1.16
CA GLU A 121 4.61 8.22 0.17
C GLU A 121 3.35 8.91 0.71
N GLY A 122 2.52 8.17 1.43
CA GLY A 122 1.29 8.66 2.08
C GLY A 122 0.09 8.81 1.14
N VAL A 123 0.29 8.84 -0.18
CA VAL A 123 -0.80 8.88 -1.16
C VAL A 123 -1.36 7.47 -1.36
N MET A 124 -2.69 7.36 -1.40
CA MET A 124 -3.35 6.13 -1.82
C MET A 124 -3.48 6.11 -3.34
N TYR A 125 -3.12 4.97 -3.92
CA TYR A 125 -3.26 4.70 -5.33
C TYR A 125 -4.18 3.51 -5.54
N THR A 126 -5.07 3.60 -6.53
CA THR A 126 -5.87 2.46 -7.00
C THR A 126 -5.33 2.00 -8.35
N PHE A 127 -4.93 0.75 -8.45
CA PHE A 127 -4.55 0.10 -9.70
C PHE A 127 -5.79 -0.55 -10.30
N HIS A 128 -6.05 -0.21 -11.54
CA HIS A 128 -7.12 -0.81 -12.33
C HIS A 128 -6.47 -1.77 -13.33
N LEU A 129 -6.93 -3.01 -13.37
CA LEU A 129 -6.62 -3.96 -14.43
C LEU A 129 -7.93 -4.34 -15.09
N ASN A 130 -8.06 -4.13 -16.39
CA ASN A 130 -9.30 -4.36 -17.13
C ASN A 130 -9.06 -5.14 -18.41
N TYR A 131 -9.97 -6.08 -18.68
CA TYR A 131 -10.09 -6.74 -19.95
C TYR A 131 -10.60 -5.72 -20.99
N ALA A 132 -9.76 -5.41 -21.98
CA ALA A 132 -10.04 -4.44 -23.03
C ALA A 132 -10.65 -5.07 -24.30
N GLY A 133 -10.95 -6.37 -24.26
CA GLY A 133 -11.49 -7.12 -25.39
C GLY A 133 -10.46 -8.01 -26.07
N LYS A 134 -10.83 -8.51 -27.26
CA LYS A 134 -9.96 -9.34 -28.08
C LYS A 134 -9.31 -8.52 -29.19
N THR A 135 -8.06 -8.85 -29.47
CA THR A 135 -7.29 -8.27 -30.58
C THR A 135 -6.46 -9.33 -31.27
N THR A 136 -6.13 -9.10 -32.54
CA THR A 136 -5.31 -10.03 -33.33
C THR A 136 -3.84 -9.61 -33.26
N ILE A 137 -2.99 -10.51 -32.77
CA ILE A 137 -1.54 -10.39 -32.93
C ILE A 137 -1.17 -10.74 -34.38
N PRO A 138 -0.36 -9.91 -35.08
CA PRO A 138 0.03 -10.16 -36.46
C PRO A 138 0.69 -11.52 -36.71
N ALA A 139 0.53 -12.04 -37.92
CA ALA A 139 1.23 -13.25 -38.35
C ALA A 139 2.75 -13.07 -38.28
N GLY A 140 3.46 -14.08 -37.79
CA GLY A 140 4.92 -14.06 -37.63
C GLY A 140 5.41 -13.75 -36.22
N GLU A 141 4.54 -13.27 -35.33
CA GLU A 141 4.81 -13.16 -33.89
C GLU A 141 4.53 -14.49 -33.16
N ALA A 142 5.09 -14.63 -31.95
CA ALA A 142 4.63 -15.66 -31.02
C ALA A 142 3.14 -15.43 -30.70
N ASP A 143 2.35 -16.51 -30.59
CA ASP A 143 0.90 -16.46 -30.36
C ASP A 143 0.10 -15.64 -31.38
N ALA A 144 0.56 -15.58 -32.63
CA ALA A 144 -0.18 -14.96 -33.73
C ALA A 144 -1.63 -15.46 -33.80
N GLY A 145 -2.57 -14.54 -34.00
CA GLY A 145 -4.00 -14.82 -33.96
C GLY A 145 -4.71 -14.04 -32.84
N GLU A 146 -5.90 -14.50 -32.48
CA GLU A 146 -6.76 -13.82 -31.52
C GLU A 146 -6.26 -14.01 -30.08
N ASN A 147 -6.08 -12.90 -29.37
CA ASN A 147 -5.56 -12.83 -28.01
C ASN A 147 -6.44 -11.91 -27.15
N TYR A 148 -6.31 -12.02 -25.83
CA TYR A 148 -6.95 -11.10 -24.90
C TYR A 148 -6.08 -9.87 -24.67
N LEU A 149 -6.66 -8.68 -24.79
CA LEU A 149 -5.97 -7.43 -24.48
C LEU A 149 -6.32 -7.00 -23.06
N TRP A 150 -5.30 -6.71 -22.26
CA TRP A 150 -5.45 -6.21 -20.90
C TRP A 150 -4.89 -4.81 -20.78
N GLN A 151 -5.64 -3.90 -20.16
CA GLN A 151 -5.20 -2.55 -19.87
C GLN A 151 -5.00 -2.37 -18.36
N ALA A 152 -3.88 -1.75 -17.98
CA ALA A 152 -3.68 -1.30 -16.62
C ALA A 152 -3.62 0.23 -16.53
N SER A 153 -4.19 0.78 -15.47
CA SER A 153 -4.08 2.19 -15.10
C SER A 153 -3.90 2.35 -13.59
N ILE A 154 -3.47 3.54 -13.16
CA ILE A 154 -3.31 3.92 -11.76
C ILE A 154 -4.03 5.24 -11.51
N THR A 155 -4.82 5.31 -10.44
CA THR A 155 -5.49 6.52 -9.99
C THR A 155 -4.87 7.03 -8.70
N ASP A 156 -4.37 8.27 -8.72
CA ASP A 156 -4.02 9.02 -7.51
C ASP A 156 -5.31 9.51 -6.85
N THR A 157 -5.71 8.90 -5.73
CA THR A 157 -7.02 9.18 -5.12
C THR A 157 -7.08 10.56 -4.48
N SER A 158 -5.94 11.20 -4.24
CA SER A 158 -5.91 12.56 -3.69
C SER A 158 -6.25 13.63 -4.75
N THR A 159 -6.01 13.31 -6.02
CA THR A 159 -6.28 14.23 -7.14
C THR A 159 -7.40 13.74 -8.07
N GLY A 160 -7.79 12.47 -7.97
CA GLY A 160 -8.69 11.80 -8.91
C GLY A 160 -8.06 11.54 -10.28
N THR A 161 -6.76 11.78 -10.46
CA THR A 161 -6.09 11.64 -11.76
C THR A 161 -5.80 10.18 -12.05
N THR A 162 -6.38 9.66 -13.14
CA THR A 162 -6.09 8.33 -13.67
C THR A 162 -5.05 8.41 -14.79
N THR A 163 -4.01 7.58 -14.67
CA THR A 163 -2.94 7.46 -15.66
C THR A 163 -2.91 6.04 -16.20
N VAL A 164 -3.04 5.87 -17.52
CA VAL A 164 -2.85 4.55 -18.16
C VAL A 164 -1.38 4.17 -18.08
N ILE A 165 -1.11 2.95 -17.62
CA ILE A 165 0.24 2.36 -17.56
C ILE A 165 0.59 1.77 -18.92
N GLY A 166 -0.33 0.99 -19.50
CA GLY A 166 -0.20 0.41 -20.83
C GLY A 166 -1.24 -0.68 -21.10
N THR A 167 -1.14 -1.28 -22.28
CA THR A 167 -1.92 -2.45 -22.69
C THR A 167 -1.00 -3.58 -23.11
N ILE A 168 -1.26 -4.78 -22.60
CA ILE A 168 -0.47 -5.99 -22.86
C ILE A 168 -1.40 -7.11 -23.33
N HIS A 169 -0.99 -7.82 -24.38
CA HIS A 169 -1.69 -9.02 -24.84
C HIS A 169 -1.40 -10.22 -23.93
N SER A 170 -2.41 -11.05 -23.74
CA SER A 170 -2.30 -12.37 -23.11
C SER A 170 -2.85 -13.43 -24.07
N PRO A 171 -2.13 -14.56 -24.25
CA PRO A 171 -2.61 -15.71 -25.00
C PRO A 171 -4.05 -16.09 -24.66
N ALA A 172 -4.88 -16.35 -25.67
CA ALA A 172 -6.26 -16.81 -25.43
C ALA A 172 -6.31 -18.11 -24.59
N ALA A 173 -5.26 -18.94 -24.68
CA ALA A 173 -5.07 -20.15 -23.89
C ALA A 173 -4.87 -19.89 -22.39
N ASN A 174 -4.60 -18.65 -21.97
CA ASN A 174 -4.53 -18.29 -20.56
C ASN A 174 -5.92 -18.16 -19.93
N GLY A 175 -6.91 -17.71 -20.68
CA GLY A 175 -8.25 -17.41 -20.17
C GLY A 175 -8.35 -16.01 -19.57
N ILE A 176 -9.24 -15.85 -18.58
CA ILE A 176 -9.49 -14.58 -17.86
C ILE A 176 -8.98 -14.66 -16.42
N LEU A 177 -9.28 -13.68 -15.56
CA LEU A 177 -8.71 -13.63 -14.21
C LEU A 177 -9.35 -14.68 -13.28
N GLN A 178 -8.50 -15.35 -12.49
CA GLN A 178 -8.94 -16.24 -11.40
C GLN A 178 -9.55 -15.45 -10.23
N ALA A 179 -10.30 -16.17 -9.40
CA ALA A 179 -10.93 -15.67 -8.17
C ALA A 179 -9.94 -15.49 -7.00
N VAL A 180 -8.72 -15.04 -7.27
CA VAL A 180 -7.68 -14.79 -6.26
C VAL A 180 -6.80 -13.63 -6.68
N VAL A 181 -6.52 -12.74 -5.73
CA VAL A 181 -5.62 -11.59 -5.89
C VAL A 181 -4.66 -11.58 -4.72
N PRO A 182 -3.42 -12.05 -4.85
CA PRO A 182 -2.39 -11.80 -3.85
C PRO A 182 -1.92 -10.34 -3.94
N GLN A 183 -1.65 -9.71 -2.81
CA GLN A 183 -0.93 -8.45 -2.73
C GLN A 183 0.29 -8.59 -1.85
N PHE A 184 1.45 -8.09 -2.27
CA PHE A 184 2.71 -8.38 -1.56
C PHE A 184 3.64 -7.17 -1.43
N VAL A 185 4.55 -7.29 -0.47
CA VAL A 185 5.72 -6.41 -0.31
C VAL A 185 6.96 -7.27 -0.41
N GLU A 186 7.79 -6.95 -1.40
CA GLU A 186 8.97 -7.73 -1.75
C GLU A 186 10.17 -6.81 -1.93
N ASN A 187 11.29 -7.19 -1.33
CA ASN A 187 12.58 -6.66 -1.71
C ASN A 187 13.16 -7.53 -2.83
N PHE A 188 13.37 -6.94 -4.01
CA PHE A 188 13.79 -7.68 -5.20
C PHE A 188 15.31 -7.66 -5.42
N THR A 189 16.11 -7.34 -4.39
CA THR A 189 17.58 -7.41 -4.54
C THR A 189 18.05 -8.86 -4.66
N GLN A 190 18.84 -9.14 -5.70
CA GLN A 190 19.35 -10.47 -5.99
C GLN A 190 20.80 -10.43 -6.47
N GLY A 191 21.48 -11.58 -6.41
CA GLY A 191 22.85 -11.73 -6.88
C GLY A 191 23.80 -10.73 -6.22
N SER A 192 24.53 -9.95 -7.02
CA SER A 192 25.48 -8.95 -6.51
C SER A 192 24.82 -7.74 -5.84
N GLN A 193 23.49 -7.59 -5.94
CA GLN A 193 22.73 -6.53 -5.28
C GLN A 193 22.10 -6.98 -3.96
N GLN A 194 22.10 -8.29 -3.68
CA GLN A 194 21.49 -8.85 -2.48
C GLN A 194 22.17 -8.30 -1.22
N TYR A 195 21.37 -7.94 -0.21
CA TYR A 195 21.92 -7.51 1.08
C TYR A 195 22.68 -8.65 1.77
N SER A 196 23.75 -8.31 2.48
CA SER A 196 24.55 -9.30 3.21
C SER A 196 23.84 -9.86 4.46
N SER A 197 22.77 -9.23 4.92
CA SER A 197 21.91 -9.72 6.00
C SER A 197 20.54 -9.05 5.97
N CYS A 198 19.55 -9.67 6.62
CA CYS A 198 18.20 -9.10 6.73
C CYS A 198 18.16 -7.78 7.48
N ALA A 199 19.07 -7.53 8.43
CA ALA A 199 19.15 -6.25 9.14
C ALA A 199 19.46 -5.06 8.22
N GLN A 200 20.02 -5.30 7.03
CA GLN A 200 20.31 -4.26 6.03
C GLN A 200 19.14 -3.98 5.09
N VAL A 201 18.10 -4.82 5.07
CA VAL A 201 16.89 -4.57 4.29
C VAL A 201 16.22 -3.34 4.87
N PRO A 202 16.04 -2.25 4.11
CA PRO A 202 15.48 -1.02 4.66
C PRO A 202 14.05 -1.22 5.16
N ALA A 203 13.70 -0.49 6.21
CA ALA A 203 12.37 -0.54 6.79
C ALA A 203 11.32 -0.03 5.78
N THR A 204 10.17 -0.68 5.73
CA THR A 204 9.03 -0.21 4.95
C THR A 204 7.70 -0.63 5.56
N THR A 205 6.65 0.14 5.27
CA THR A 205 5.27 -0.16 5.64
C THR A 205 4.33 0.20 4.51
N ALA A 206 3.42 -0.71 4.20
CA ALA A 206 2.33 -0.48 3.25
C ALA A 206 1.00 -1.01 3.78
N VAL A 207 -0.07 -0.29 3.43
CA VAL A 207 -1.46 -0.67 3.65
C VAL A 207 -2.04 -1.13 2.32
N PHE A 208 -2.66 -2.29 2.35
CA PHE A 208 -3.35 -2.92 1.25
C PHE A 208 -4.83 -2.98 1.58
N TYR A 209 -5.66 -2.36 0.75
CA TYR A 209 -7.11 -2.43 0.91
C TYR A 209 -7.65 -3.58 0.09
N ALA A 210 -8.65 -4.29 0.62
CA ALA A 210 -9.29 -5.41 -0.05
C ALA A 210 -9.67 -5.05 -1.51
N PRO A 211 -9.09 -5.72 -2.51
CA PRO A 211 -9.39 -5.42 -3.90
C PRO A 211 -10.86 -5.72 -4.25
N VAL A 212 -11.36 -5.06 -5.27
CA VAL A 212 -12.66 -5.36 -5.90
C VAL A 212 -12.39 -6.06 -7.21
N MET A 213 -13.03 -7.20 -7.45
CA MET A 213 -13.01 -7.83 -8.76
C MET A 213 -14.31 -7.55 -9.51
N TYR A 214 -14.26 -7.52 -10.84
CA TYR A 214 -15.42 -7.29 -11.69
C TYR A 214 -15.71 -8.52 -12.55
N ASP A 215 -16.92 -9.05 -12.43
CA ASP A 215 -17.36 -10.16 -13.27
C ASP A 215 -17.53 -9.70 -14.75
N PRO A 216 -17.79 -10.61 -15.70
CA PRO A 216 -17.98 -10.23 -17.09
C PRO A 216 -19.20 -9.32 -17.37
N ALA A 217 -20.15 -9.22 -16.44
CA ALA A 217 -21.27 -8.27 -16.48
C ALA A 217 -20.94 -6.94 -15.76
N ASN A 218 -19.68 -6.76 -15.36
CA ASN A 218 -19.17 -5.59 -14.65
C ASN A 218 -19.78 -5.38 -13.25
N ASN A 219 -20.27 -6.47 -12.62
CA ASN A 219 -20.69 -6.43 -11.23
C ASN A 219 -19.46 -6.46 -10.31
N ALA A 220 -19.39 -5.52 -9.38
CA ALA A 220 -18.37 -5.49 -8.34
C ALA A 220 -18.55 -6.66 -7.36
N VAL A 221 -17.49 -7.43 -7.13
CA VAL A 221 -17.46 -8.57 -6.23
C VAL A 221 -16.40 -8.33 -5.16
N ARG A 222 -16.79 -8.53 -3.91
CA ARG A 222 -15.93 -8.41 -2.73
C ARG A 222 -15.31 -9.76 -2.38
N THR A 223 -14.15 -9.70 -1.72
CA THR A 223 -13.51 -10.88 -1.16
C THR A 223 -14.42 -11.56 -0.12
N ASN A 224 -14.42 -12.88 -0.09
CA ASN A 224 -15.17 -13.68 0.90
C ASN A 224 -14.25 -14.40 1.88
N ASN A 225 -12.94 -14.40 1.64
CA ASN A 225 -11.95 -15.01 2.50
C ASN A 225 -10.59 -14.35 2.27
N THR A 226 -9.82 -14.20 3.34
CA THR A 226 -8.51 -13.55 3.32
C THR A 226 -7.49 -14.32 4.16
N SER A 227 -6.22 -14.23 3.78
CA SER A 227 -5.13 -14.79 4.57
C SER A 227 -3.86 -13.98 4.39
N THR A 228 -2.92 -14.12 5.33
CA THR A 228 -1.58 -13.54 5.22
C THR A 228 -0.53 -14.63 5.22
N GLN A 229 0.60 -14.35 4.57
CA GLN A 229 1.75 -15.22 4.50
C GLN A 229 3.02 -14.39 4.63
N ILE A 230 3.99 -14.94 5.35
CA ILE A 230 5.37 -14.43 5.39
C ILE A 230 6.26 -15.51 4.75
N TYR A 231 7.16 -15.09 3.85
CA TYR A 231 7.99 -15.99 3.05
C TYR A 231 9.39 -15.41 2.76
N GLY A 232 10.28 -16.20 2.17
CA GLY A 232 11.63 -15.80 1.75
C GLY A 232 12.64 -15.67 2.89
N ASP A 233 13.91 -15.44 2.54
CA ASP A 233 15.06 -15.50 3.45
C ASP A 233 14.97 -14.51 4.61
N CYS A 234 14.33 -13.36 4.39
CA CYS A 234 14.12 -12.33 5.40
C CYS A 234 12.71 -12.32 6.00
N ALA A 235 12.11 -13.51 6.16
CA ALA A 235 10.85 -13.70 6.85
C ALA A 235 10.88 -13.20 8.31
N SER A 236 12.01 -13.32 9.00
CA SER A 236 12.14 -12.99 10.44
C SER A 236 11.99 -11.50 10.77
N ILE A 237 12.11 -10.61 9.78
CA ILE A 237 11.95 -9.16 9.94
C ILE A 237 10.67 -8.64 9.27
N ALA A 238 9.83 -9.55 8.77
CA ALA A 238 8.61 -9.22 8.06
C ALA A 238 7.40 -9.51 8.97
N SER A 239 6.36 -8.69 8.87
CA SER A 239 5.08 -8.94 9.51
C SER A 239 3.95 -8.52 8.58
N SER A 240 2.89 -9.33 8.53
CA SER A 240 1.65 -8.98 7.85
C SER A 240 0.46 -9.31 8.72
N MET A 241 -0.42 -8.34 8.91
CA MET A 241 -1.67 -8.48 9.64
C MET A 241 -2.85 -8.18 8.72
N MET A 242 -3.97 -8.87 8.97
CA MET A 242 -5.23 -8.70 8.25
C MET A 242 -6.31 -8.31 9.26
N ASN A 243 -7.01 -7.22 8.97
CA ASN A 243 -8.08 -6.70 9.81
C ASN A 243 -9.41 -7.36 9.48
N PRO A 244 -10.41 -7.27 10.38
CA PRO A 244 -11.76 -7.76 10.10
C PRO A 244 -12.43 -7.11 8.88
N ASP A 245 -12.02 -5.89 8.51
CA ASP A 245 -12.48 -5.20 7.31
C ASP A 245 -11.72 -5.60 6.03
N ASN A 246 -10.84 -6.61 6.14
CA ASN A 246 -9.94 -7.10 5.08
C ASN A 246 -8.90 -6.07 4.61
N THR A 247 -8.60 -5.05 5.42
CA THR A 247 -7.41 -4.22 5.21
C THR A 247 -6.20 -4.95 5.77
N ALA A 248 -5.11 -4.99 5.01
CA ALA A 248 -3.86 -5.60 5.46
C ALA A 248 -2.76 -4.55 5.64
N ILE A 249 -1.95 -4.72 6.68
CA ILE A 249 -0.74 -3.94 6.92
C ILE A 249 0.46 -4.85 6.77
N ALA A 250 1.33 -4.55 5.83
CA ALA A 250 2.61 -5.22 5.65
C ALA A 250 3.74 -4.33 6.14
N THR A 251 4.62 -4.88 6.97
CA THR A 251 5.82 -4.21 7.47
C THR A 251 7.06 -5.05 7.24
N ILE A 252 8.17 -4.40 6.91
CA ILE A 252 9.49 -5.00 6.82
C ILE A 252 10.43 -4.17 7.69
N ASN A 253 11.21 -4.82 8.54
CA ASN A 253 12.24 -4.24 9.40
C ASN A 253 11.78 -3.00 10.21
N GLN A 254 10.51 -2.98 10.63
CA GLN A 254 9.98 -1.93 11.50
C GLN A 254 10.33 -2.21 12.96
N SER A 255 10.62 -1.15 13.70
CA SER A 255 10.83 -1.20 15.15
C SER A 255 9.55 -0.84 15.89
N PHE A 256 9.22 -1.60 16.93
CA PHE A 256 8.05 -1.40 17.78
C PHE A 256 8.48 -1.24 19.25
N GLY A 257 7.60 -0.69 20.08
CA GLY A 257 7.72 -0.66 21.53
C GLY A 257 8.55 0.48 22.12
N ALA A 258 9.27 1.25 21.30
CA ALA A 258 9.97 2.44 21.78
C ALA A 258 8.95 3.51 22.22
N SER A 259 9.02 3.92 23.48
CA SER A 259 8.15 4.96 24.01
C SER A 259 8.60 6.35 23.56
N PHE A 260 7.65 7.24 23.36
CA PHE A 260 7.88 8.63 22.93
C PHE A 260 6.73 9.54 23.35
N MET A 261 6.96 10.85 23.29
CA MET A 261 5.93 11.89 23.31
C MET A 261 5.77 12.47 21.91
N ALA A 262 4.54 12.66 21.44
CA ALA A 262 4.27 13.24 20.12
C ALA A 262 4.16 14.76 20.22
N GLU A 263 5.22 15.49 19.88
CA GLU A 263 5.25 16.97 19.87
C GLU A 263 4.77 17.53 18.53
N ASN A 264 3.75 18.38 18.54
CA ASN A 264 3.25 19.07 17.35
C ASN A 264 4.16 20.24 16.93
N LEU A 265 4.42 20.41 15.63
CA LEU A 265 5.34 21.43 15.12
C LEU A 265 4.79 22.88 15.07
N VAL A 266 3.51 23.13 15.33
CA VAL A 266 2.96 24.50 15.25
C VAL A 266 3.32 25.32 16.50
N GLN A 267 2.97 24.80 17.69
CA GLN A 267 3.18 25.48 18.98
C GLN A 267 4.06 24.67 19.95
N HIS A 268 4.63 23.55 19.52
CA HIS A 268 5.51 22.69 20.32
C HIS A 268 4.84 22.10 21.57
N TYR A 269 3.53 21.86 21.53
CA TYR A 269 2.79 21.10 22.54
C TYR A 269 2.74 19.61 22.20
N CYS A 270 2.65 18.77 23.23
CA CYS A 270 2.58 17.32 23.09
C CYS A 270 1.14 16.82 23.13
N ALA A 271 0.87 15.74 22.40
CA ALA A 271 -0.39 15.02 22.50
C ALA A 271 -0.59 14.51 23.94
N ASP A 272 -1.73 14.85 24.56
CA ASP A 272 -2.03 14.61 25.97
C ASP A 272 -3.51 14.23 26.12
N THR A 273 -3.84 13.27 26.97
CA THR A 273 -5.25 12.92 27.25
C THR A 273 -6.04 13.96 28.07
N LEU A 274 -5.36 15.02 28.54
CA LEU A 274 -5.87 16.07 29.43
C LEU A 274 -6.55 15.51 30.70
N GLY A 275 -6.13 14.32 31.15
CA GLY A 275 -6.74 13.60 32.27
C GLY A 275 -8.08 12.92 31.96
N GLY A 276 -8.58 12.99 30.73
CA GLY A 276 -9.80 12.36 30.24
C GLY A 276 -9.55 11.19 29.29
N ASN A 277 -10.51 10.98 28.38
CA ASN A 277 -10.46 10.00 27.29
C ASN A 277 -10.35 10.66 25.89
N HIS A 278 -10.19 11.97 25.82
CA HIS A 278 -10.01 12.70 24.57
C HIS A 278 -8.54 13.10 24.43
N MET A 279 -8.00 13.03 23.22
CA MET A 279 -6.68 13.59 22.94
C MET A 279 -6.78 15.11 22.74
N GLY A 280 -5.90 15.83 23.42
CA GLY A 280 -5.67 17.26 23.29
C GLY A 280 -4.18 17.57 23.27
N LEU A 281 -3.86 18.85 23.41
CA LEU A 281 -2.49 19.35 23.43
C LEU A 281 -2.16 19.90 24.81
N ASN A 282 -0.97 19.60 25.32
CA ASN A 282 -0.49 20.16 26.57
C ASN A 282 1.02 20.41 26.54
N THR A 283 1.55 21.10 27.54
CA THR A 283 3.00 21.27 27.69
C THR A 283 3.70 19.92 27.68
N CYS A 284 4.68 19.77 26.79
CA CYS A 284 5.48 18.56 26.74
C CYS A 284 6.15 18.31 28.08
N VAL A 285 5.93 17.11 28.60
CA VAL A 285 6.52 16.63 29.84
C VAL A 285 8.05 16.58 29.69
N ARG A 286 8.77 16.94 30.76
CA ARG A 286 10.24 16.91 30.81
C ARG A 286 10.73 16.07 31.98
N SER A 287 12.01 15.71 31.96
CA SER A 287 12.69 15.10 33.11
C SER A 287 12.37 15.84 34.42
N GLY A 288 11.94 15.09 35.43
CA GLY A 288 11.51 15.60 36.74
C GLY A 288 10.01 15.91 36.87
N SER A 289 9.21 15.71 35.83
CA SER A 289 7.74 15.85 35.91
C SER A 289 7.10 14.71 36.71
N SER A 290 5.87 14.91 37.19
CA SER A 290 5.14 13.87 37.91
C SER A 290 4.87 12.66 37.01
N SER A 291 4.88 11.45 37.58
CA SER A 291 4.56 10.22 36.87
C SER A 291 3.17 10.27 36.20
N TRP A 292 2.22 10.97 36.81
CA TRP A 292 0.90 11.18 36.24
C TRP A 292 0.90 12.05 34.98
N ALA A 293 1.73 13.10 34.93
CA ALA A 293 1.87 13.92 33.73
C ALA A 293 2.51 13.12 32.58
N VAL A 294 3.55 12.32 32.88
CA VAL A 294 4.17 11.40 31.92
C VAL A 294 3.15 10.42 31.35
N ALA A 295 2.34 9.81 32.21
CA ALA A 295 1.37 8.78 31.83
C ALA A 295 0.32 9.24 30.81
N ASN A 296 0.03 10.55 30.73
CA ASN A 296 -0.94 11.10 29.79
C ASN A 296 -0.37 11.41 28.40
N GLN A 297 0.96 11.40 28.24
CA GLN A 297 1.66 11.77 27.00
C GLN A 297 2.57 10.66 26.46
N LEU A 298 2.88 9.64 27.26
CA LEU A 298 3.79 8.57 26.90
C LEU A 298 3.12 7.55 25.98
N LEU A 299 3.47 7.63 24.69
CA LEU A 299 2.96 6.78 23.62
C LEU A 299 3.97 5.70 23.24
N ALA A 300 3.50 4.55 22.75
CA ALA A 300 4.33 3.56 22.09
C ALA A 300 3.53 2.81 21.02
N ASN A 301 4.15 2.51 19.88
CA ASN A 301 3.58 1.57 18.91
C ASN A 301 3.79 0.15 19.38
N ASP A 302 2.75 -0.69 19.38
CA ASP A 302 2.94 -2.13 19.53
C ASP A 302 3.10 -2.86 18.19
N ALA A 303 3.29 -4.18 18.25
CA ALA A 303 3.46 -5.05 17.09
C ALA A 303 2.23 -5.12 16.16
N ASN A 304 1.06 -4.66 16.61
CA ASN A 304 -0.17 -4.56 15.82
C ASN A 304 -0.38 -3.13 15.28
N ASN A 305 0.66 -2.29 15.29
CA ASN A 305 0.61 -0.90 14.85
C ASN A 305 -0.37 -0.02 15.64
N ARG A 306 -0.64 -0.34 16.91
CA ARG A 306 -1.51 0.49 17.75
C ARG A 306 -0.69 1.48 18.56
N LEU A 307 -1.17 2.72 18.67
CA LEU A 307 -0.60 3.72 19.55
C LEU A 307 -1.14 3.55 20.97
N ASN A 308 -0.34 2.95 21.84
CA ASN A 308 -0.65 2.72 23.24
C ASN A 308 -0.23 3.91 24.10
N LEU A 309 -1.09 4.34 25.02
CA LEU A 309 -0.67 5.11 26.19
C LEU A 309 -0.09 4.15 27.22
N VAL A 310 1.24 4.08 27.28
CA VAL A 310 2.00 3.01 27.95
C VAL A 310 1.54 2.80 29.39
N ASP A 311 1.42 3.88 30.16
CA ASP A 311 1.10 3.81 31.59
C ASP A 311 -0.41 3.69 31.89
N ARG A 312 -1.26 3.75 30.86
CA ARG A 312 -2.73 3.67 31.00
C ARG A 312 -3.33 2.39 30.42
N SER A 313 -2.53 1.59 29.69
CA SER A 313 -3.00 0.35 29.04
C SER A 313 -4.22 0.55 28.13
N VAL A 314 -4.27 1.70 27.44
CA VAL A 314 -5.32 2.07 26.48
C VAL A 314 -4.68 2.48 25.16
N CYS A 315 -5.43 2.36 24.07
CA CYS A 315 -5.00 2.67 22.72
C CYS A 315 -5.70 3.94 22.22
N LEU A 316 -5.01 4.69 21.36
CA LEU A 316 -5.62 5.80 20.62
C LEU A 316 -6.56 5.24 19.56
N GLN A 317 -7.76 5.83 19.45
CA GLN A 317 -8.81 5.39 18.55
C GLN A 317 -9.39 6.57 17.76
N ALA A 318 -9.50 6.38 16.44
CA ALA A 318 -10.33 7.20 15.57
C ALA A 318 -11.82 6.87 15.79
N ASN A 319 -12.60 7.79 16.34
CA ASN A 319 -13.98 7.47 16.75
C ASN A 319 -15.05 7.65 15.65
N GLY A 320 -14.64 7.85 14.39
CA GLY A 320 -15.55 8.11 13.26
C GLY A 320 -16.19 9.49 13.21
N SER A 321 -16.17 10.28 14.29
CA SER A 321 -16.67 11.66 14.36
C SER A 321 -15.56 12.71 14.29
N SER A 322 -14.47 12.38 13.59
CA SER A 322 -13.20 13.13 13.54
C SER A 322 -12.47 13.32 14.87
N ALA A 323 -12.96 12.81 16.01
CA ALA A 323 -12.24 12.94 17.28
C ALA A 323 -11.28 11.76 17.48
N VAL A 324 -10.20 12.03 18.23
CA VAL A 324 -9.26 10.99 18.67
C VAL A 324 -9.46 10.76 20.16
N LEU A 325 -9.82 9.53 20.49
CA LEU A 325 -10.14 9.10 21.86
C LEU A 325 -9.12 8.08 22.36
N THR A 326 -9.18 7.78 23.64
CA THR A 326 -8.56 6.58 24.21
C THR A 326 -9.62 5.52 24.48
N ALA A 327 -9.29 4.27 24.19
CA ALA A 327 -10.17 3.13 24.36
C ALA A 327 -9.39 1.87 24.74
N ASN A 328 -10.09 0.82 25.15
CA ASN A 328 -9.47 -0.48 25.34
C ASN A 328 -8.84 -0.94 24.02
N CYS A 329 -7.61 -1.46 24.11
CA CYS A 329 -6.88 -1.92 22.94
C CYS A 329 -7.58 -3.12 22.27
N ALA A 330 -7.99 -2.94 21.03
CA ALA A 330 -8.63 -3.93 20.18
C ALA A 330 -7.82 -4.14 18.89
N ALA A 331 -8.16 -5.16 18.11
CA ALA A 331 -7.55 -5.44 16.81
C ALA A 331 -8.48 -4.91 15.70
N ASP A 332 -8.53 -3.59 15.57
CA ASP A 332 -9.37 -2.91 14.59
C ASP A 332 -8.61 -1.75 13.93
N SER A 333 -9.00 -1.46 12.68
CA SER A 333 -8.34 -0.45 11.86
C SER A 333 -8.49 0.97 12.40
N SER A 334 -9.43 1.23 13.31
CA SER A 334 -9.60 2.53 13.95
C SER A 334 -8.56 2.81 15.04
N GLN A 335 -7.88 1.78 15.55
CA GLN A 335 -6.78 1.90 16.52
C GLN A 335 -5.39 1.72 15.92
N GLU A 336 -5.30 1.53 14.60
CA GLU A 336 -4.03 1.36 13.89
C GLU A 336 -3.50 2.68 13.37
N TRP A 337 -2.27 2.99 13.76
CA TRP A 337 -1.61 4.26 13.49
C TRP A 337 -0.22 4.02 12.92
N LEU A 338 0.00 4.52 11.72
CA LEU A 338 1.25 4.38 10.99
C LEU A 338 1.94 5.74 10.92
N TYR A 339 3.16 5.82 11.43
CA TYR A 339 3.98 7.02 11.26
C TYR A 339 4.48 7.09 9.82
N MET A 340 4.36 8.26 9.21
CA MET A 340 4.85 8.57 7.87
C MET A 340 6.09 9.46 7.96
N PRO A 341 7.32 8.93 7.89
CA PRO A 341 8.53 9.71 8.16
C PRO A 341 8.73 10.89 7.21
N GLY A 342 8.33 10.77 5.94
CA GLY A 342 8.48 11.84 4.95
C GLY A 342 7.63 13.07 5.26
N SER A 343 6.43 12.87 5.81
CA SER A 343 5.51 13.96 6.20
C SER A 343 5.47 14.22 7.69
N LYS A 344 6.14 13.41 8.51
CA LYS A 344 6.11 13.42 9.98
C LYS A 344 4.68 13.31 10.54
N ALA A 345 3.78 12.65 9.84
CA ALA A 345 2.38 12.53 10.24
C ALA A 345 2.06 11.15 10.80
N TRP A 346 1.04 11.07 11.66
CA TRP A 346 0.44 9.82 12.10
C TRP A 346 -0.82 9.57 11.30
N PHE A 347 -0.80 8.52 10.49
CA PHE A 347 -1.91 8.10 9.63
C PHE A 347 -2.73 7.02 10.34
N ASN A 348 -4.05 7.21 10.43
CA ASN A 348 -4.95 6.19 10.95
C ASN A 348 -5.54 5.36 9.80
N VAL A 349 -5.40 4.04 9.90
CA VAL A 349 -5.72 3.10 8.82
C VAL A 349 -7.22 3.09 8.51
N GLY A 350 -8.07 2.97 9.54
CA GLY A 350 -9.52 2.81 9.38
C GLY A 350 -10.24 4.08 8.92
N SER A 351 -9.78 5.25 9.36
CA SER A 351 -10.37 6.53 8.93
C SER A 351 -9.84 7.04 7.59
N GLY A 352 -8.65 6.60 7.16
CA GLY A 352 -7.99 7.17 5.99
C GLY A 352 -7.38 8.57 6.23
N GLN A 353 -7.42 9.07 7.46
CA GLN A 353 -7.06 10.43 7.86
C GLN A 353 -5.80 10.49 8.74
N CYS A 354 -5.29 11.71 8.94
CA CYS A 354 -4.09 11.99 9.72
C CYS A 354 -4.44 12.66 11.05
N LEU A 355 -3.63 12.37 12.07
CA LEU A 355 -3.65 13.05 13.37
C LEU A 355 -3.37 14.54 13.18
N ASN A 356 -4.25 15.40 13.69
CA ASN A 356 -4.20 16.83 13.45
C ASN A 356 -4.39 17.61 14.76
N ALA A 357 -3.53 18.60 15.01
CA ALA A 357 -3.76 19.61 16.03
C ALA A 357 -4.88 20.55 15.56
N ALA A 358 -6.00 20.60 16.29
CA ALA A 358 -7.13 21.45 15.91
C ALA A 358 -6.98 22.89 16.42
N GLY A 359 -7.87 23.77 15.95
CA GLY A 359 -7.91 25.16 16.38
C GLY A 359 -6.64 25.92 16.02
N ASP A 360 -6.05 26.58 17.01
CA ASP A 360 -4.79 27.32 16.93
C ASP A 360 -3.55 26.47 17.30
N ALA A 361 -3.75 25.16 17.51
CA ALA A 361 -2.77 24.25 18.10
C ALA A 361 -2.24 24.71 19.47
N GLY A 362 -3.00 25.54 20.19
CA GLY A 362 -2.66 26.03 21.53
C GLY A 362 -2.79 24.96 22.62
N GLN A 363 -2.43 25.35 23.84
CA GLN A 363 -2.61 24.49 25.01
C GLN A 363 -4.10 24.21 25.22
N ASN A 364 -4.43 22.95 25.54
CA ASN A 364 -5.77 22.40 25.69
C ASN A 364 -6.60 22.35 24.39
N SER A 365 -6.03 22.73 23.24
CA SER A 365 -6.68 22.52 21.95
C SER A 365 -6.83 21.03 21.67
N THR A 366 -7.91 20.67 20.99
CA THR A 366 -8.24 19.26 20.71
C THR A 366 -7.31 18.68 19.65
N VAL A 367 -7.12 17.36 19.72
CA VAL A 367 -6.49 16.59 18.64
C VAL A 367 -7.59 15.83 17.92
N ASN A 368 -7.65 15.99 16.61
CA ASN A 368 -8.69 15.44 15.75
C ASN A 368 -8.08 14.72 14.53
N LEU A 369 -8.95 14.20 13.67
CA LEU A 369 -8.62 13.63 12.38
C LEU A 369 -8.89 14.66 11.29
N ALA A 370 -7.99 14.73 10.31
CA ALA A 370 -8.16 15.53 9.11
C ALA A 370 -7.53 14.84 7.90
N ASP A 371 -7.96 15.20 6.70
CA ASP A 371 -7.37 14.68 5.46
C ASP A 371 -5.87 14.97 5.39
N CYS A 372 -5.09 13.97 4.99
CA CYS A 372 -3.63 14.04 5.01
C CYS A 372 -3.09 14.99 3.93
N HIS A 373 -2.59 16.15 4.34
CA HIS A 373 -2.05 17.18 3.43
C HIS A 373 -0.66 17.69 3.83
N SER A 374 0.02 17.00 4.76
CA SER A 374 1.37 17.36 5.24
C SER A 374 1.46 18.78 5.84
N SER A 375 0.37 19.30 6.39
CA SER A 375 0.36 20.60 7.07
C SER A 375 1.18 20.54 8.36
N SER A 376 1.68 21.69 8.84
CA SER A 376 2.40 21.74 10.14
C SER A 376 1.54 21.25 11.31
N TYR A 377 0.20 21.42 11.24
CA TYR A 377 -0.75 20.89 12.22
C TYR A 377 -0.78 19.35 12.27
N GLN A 378 -0.34 18.67 11.21
CA GLN A 378 -0.25 17.22 11.11
C GLN A 378 1.17 16.68 11.34
N GLN A 379 2.14 17.56 11.61
CA GLN A 379 3.52 17.17 11.81
C GLN A 379 3.82 16.96 13.30
N TRP A 380 4.18 15.73 13.65
CA TRP A 380 4.43 15.26 15.01
C TRP A 380 5.85 14.71 15.11
N LEU A 381 6.66 15.31 15.98
CA LEU A 381 7.99 14.81 16.31
C LEU A 381 7.91 13.81 17.47
N PRO A 382 8.36 12.56 17.30
CA PRO A 382 8.56 11.68 18.43
C PRO A 382 9.75 12.17 19.26
N ARG A 383 9.50 12.54 20.51
CA ARG A 383 10.51 12.92 21.51
C ARG A 383 10.70 11.80 22.51
N GLN A 384 11.94 11.56 22.90
CA GLN A 384 12.21 10.68 24.03
C GLN A 384 11.79 11.36 25.34
N PRO A 385 11.30 10.60 26.34
CA PRO A 385 10.85 11.12 27.64
C PRO A 385 11.91 11.92 28.41
#